data_AF-A0A939JZN0-F1
#
_entry.id   AF-A0A939JZN0-F1
#
_cell.length_a   1.000
_cell.length_b   1.000
_cell.length_c   1.000
_cell.angle_alpha   90.00
_cell.angle_beta   90.00
_cell.angle_gamma   90.00
#
_symmetry.space_group_name_H-M   'P 1'
#
loop_
_entity.id
_entity.type
_entity.pdbx_description
1 polymer ?
#
loop_
_entity_poly.entity_id
_entity_poly.type
_entity_poly.pdbx_seq_one_letter_code
_entity_poly.pdbx_strand_id
1 'polypeptide(L)'
;MNNRTSPPQLYALTLLLCLFALMSACTGSRIDTASGQKMRLSVGDIREVSMTPRADTTWQLTATSDNQEVVDVSRKTTGAGLSNESAVFLIKGVTAGTARVVFAEKQPGTDGSGQVKKTYVVTVTSK
;
A
#
# COMPACT_ATOMS: atom_id res chain seq x y z
N MET A 1 -1.24 -67.59 -0.28
CA MET A 1 -1.02 -66.82 0.97
C MET A 1 -0.32 -65.51 0.63
N ASN A 2 -1.13 -64.46 0.54
CA ASN A 2 -0.92 -63.02 0.75
C ASN A 2 0.46 -62.39 0.47
N ASN A 3 0.57 -61.70 -0.66
CA ASN A 3 1.58 -60.66 -0.92
C ASN A 3 1.44 -59.53 0.10
N ARG A 4 2.42 -59.39 0.99
CA ARG A 4 2.50 -58.29 1.95
C ARG A 4 3.11 -57.07 1.26
N THR A 5 2.26 -56.13 0.84
CA THR A 5 2.65 -54.75 0.53
C THR A 5 3.24 -54.08 1.77
N SER A 6 4.48 -53.62 1.66
CA SER A 6 5.18 -52.91 2.73
C SER A 6 4.62 -51.48 2.90
N PRO A 7 4.54 -50.94 4.13
CA PRO A 7 3.91 -49.66 4.42
C PRO A 7 4.72 -48.35 4.23
N PRO A 8 6.02 -48.31 3.84
CA PRO A 8 6.77 -47.04 3.89
C PRO A 8 6.45 -46.06 2.74
N GLN A 9 5.75 -46.48 1.70
CA GLN A 9 5.49 -45.64 0.52
C GLN A 9 4.33 -44.64 0.68
N LEU A 10 3.39 -44.90 1.60
CA LEU A 10 2.26 -44.00 1.85
C LEU A 10 2.67 -42.73 2.62
N TYR A 11 3.62 -42.86 3.54
CA TYR A 11 4.11 -41.73 4.37
C TYR A 11 4.96 -40.74 3.57
N ALA A 12 5.81 -41.22 2.66
CA ALA A 12 6.61 -40.35 1.80
C ALA A 12 5.73 -39.48 0.90
N LEU A 13 4.62 -40.02 0.40
CA LEU A 13 3.69 -39.31 -0.48
C LEU A 13 2.87 -38.26 0.29
N THR A 14 2.52 -38.52 1.56
CA THR A 14 1.82 -37.56 2.42
C THR A 14 2.72 -36.40 2.86
N LEU A 15 3.99 -36.67 3.11
CA LEU A 15 4.98 -35.66 3.50
C LEU A 15 5.34 -34.74 2.32
N LEU A 16 5.40 -35.28 1.10
CA LEU A 16 5.62 -34.51 -0.13
C LEU A 16 4.44 -33.57 -0.45
N LEU A 17 3.20 -34.01 -0.20
CA LEU A 17 2.00 -33.18 -0.38
C LEU A 17 1.93 -32.01 0.62
N CYS A 18 2.35 -32.21 1.88
CA CYS A 18 2.45 -31.10 2.85
C CYS A 18 3.49 -30.05 2.44
N LEU A 19 4.60 -30.45 1.83
CA LEU A 19 5.67 -29.53 1.42
C LEU A 19 5.23 -28.58 0.28
N PHE A 20 4.36 -29.05 -0.62
CA PHE A 20 3.79 -28.21 -1.69
C PHE A 20 2.76 -27.21 -1.18
N ALA A 21 2.00 -27.53 -0.12
CA ALA A 21 1.03 -26.61 0.46
C ALA A 21 1.68 -25.41 1.17
N LEU A 22 2.88 -25.57 1.71
CA LEU A 22 3.63 -24.50 2.39
C LEU A 22 4.18 -23.43 1.42
N MET A 23 4.42 -23.77 0.15
CA MET A 23 4.92 -22.81 -0.84
C MET A 23 3.84 -21.87 -1.42
N SER A 24 2.55 -22.16 -1.19
CA SER A 24 1.44 -21.32 -1.66
C SER A 24 1.09 -20.15 -0.72
N ALA A 25 1.73 -20.06 0.45
CA ALA A 25 1.40 -19.07 1.48
C ALA A 25 2.14 -17.72 1.34
N CYS A 26 3.08 -17.57 0.40
CA CYS A 26 3.88 -16.33 0.27
C CYS A 26 3.37 -15.35 -0.80
N THR A 27 2.28 -15.64 -1.51
CA THR A 27 1.71 -14.74 -2.53
C THR A 27 0.59 -13.88 -1.97
N GLY A 28 0.74 -13.41 -0.73
CA GLY A 28 -0.17 -12.47 -0.09
C GLY A 28 0.12 -11.02 -0.49
N SER A 29 -0.79 -10.41 -1.25
CA SER A 29 -1.10 -8.96 -1.21
C SER A 29 -0.17 -7.94 -1.90
N ARG A 30 0.65 -8.32 -2.90
CA ARG A 30 1.41 -7.30 -3.68
C ARG A 30 0.60 -6.63 -4.80
N ILE A 31 -0.51 -7.21 -5.23
CA ILE A 31 -1.26 -6.75 -6.42
C ILE A 31 -1.97 -5.40 -6.18
N ASP A 32 -2.46 -5.12 -4.96
CA ASP A 32 -3.15 -3.86 -4.65
C ASP A 32 -2.23 -2.62 -4.66
N THR A 33 -0.92 -2.81 -4.50
CA THR A 33 0.03 -1.69 -4.52
C THR A 33 0.26 -1.19 -5.95
N ALA A 34 0.11 -2.07 -6.94
CA ALA A 34 0.32 -1.76 -8.36
C ALA A 34 -0.90 -1.13 -9.05
N SER A 35 -2.12 -1.55 -8.69
CA SER A 35 -3.36 -1.04 -9.31
C SER A 35 -3.92 0.22 -8.64
N GLY A 36 -3.57 0.46 -7.37
CA GLY A 36 -4.01 1.61 -6.59
C GLY A 36 -5.47 1.55 -6.16
N GLN A 37 -5.76 1.97 -4.94
CA GLN A 37 -7.13 2.02 -4.41
C GLN A 37 -7.91 3.14 -5.09
N LYS A 38 -9.10 2.83 -5.63
CA LYS A 38 -9.95 3.84 -6.25
C LYS A 38 -10.56 4.76 -5.20
N MET A 39 -10.56 6.07 -5.48
CA MET A 39 -11.19 7.11 -4.67
C MET A 39 -11.98 8.04 -5.59
N ARG A 40 -13.17 8.47 -5.17
CA ARG A 40 -13.99 9.45 -5.90
C ARG A 40 -14.16 10.70 -5.07
N LEU A 41 -14.00 11.86 -5.69
CA LEU A 41 -14.16 13.18 -5.09
C LEU A 41 -14.93 14.09 -6.05
N SER A 42 -15.61 15.11 -5.53
CA SER A 42 -16.07 16.22 -6.35
C SER A 42 -15.04 17.35 -6.34
N VAL A 43 -15.12 18.25 -7.33
CA VAL A 43 -14.31 19.48 -7.31
C VAL A 43 -14.57 20.27 -6.03
N GLY A 44 -13.50 20.60 -5.30
CA GLY A 44 -13.52 21.28 -4.02
C GLY A 44 -13.63 20.37 -2.80
N ASP A 45 -13.91 19.08 -2.97
CA ASP A 45 -13.96 18.13 -1.85
C ASP A 45 -12.56 17.81 -1.34
N ILE A 46 -12.45 17.62 -0.02
CA ILE A 46 -11.21 17.26 0.67
C ILE A 46 -11.41 15.93 1.39
N ARG A 47 -10.51 14.99 1.16
CA ARG A 47 -10.46 13.70 1.86
C ARG A 47 -9.22 13.62 2.72
N GLU A 48 -9.40 13.34 4.01
CA GLU A 48 -8.29 13.04 4.90
C GLU A 48 -7.87 11.56 4.76
N VAL A 49 -6.57 11.32 4.71
CA VAL A 49 -5.94 10.00 4.74
C VAL A 49 -4.91 10.01 5.86
N SER A 50 -5.12 9.17 6.86
CA SER A 50 -4.17 8.95 7.95
C SER A 50 -3.32 7.72 7.66
N MET A 51 -2.02 7.83 7.94
CA MET A 51 -1.06 6.75 7.78
C MET A 51 -0.08 6.76 8.93
N THR A 52 0.13 5.61 9.54
CA THR A 52 1.14 5.45 10.60
C THR A 52 2.52 5.42 9.96
N PRO A 53 3.40 6.41 10.22
CA PRO A 53 4.77 6.36 9.74
C PRO A 53 5.56 5.27 10.45
N ARG A 54 6.69 4.87 9.87
CA ARG A 54 7.63 3.99 10.55
C ARG A 54 8.12 4.59 11.86
N ALA A 55 8.19 3.77 12.91
CA ALA A 55 8.60 4.20 14.24
C ALA A 55 10.08 4.61 14.34
N ASP A 56 10.91 4.23 13.37
CA ASP A 56 12.36 4.43 13.42
C ASP A 56 12.80 5.85 13.02
N THR A 57 11.88 6.75 12.63
CA THR A 57 12.10 8.18 12.24
C THR A 57 13.14 8.45 11.14
N THR A 58 13.93 7.45 10.74
CA THR A 58 14.93 7.52 9.67
C THR A 58 14.28 7.62 8.29
N TRP A 59 13.00 7.26 8.19
CA TRP A 59 12.19 7.36 6.98
C TRP A 59 11.07 8.38 7.16
N GLN A 60 10.92 9.25 6.18
CA GLN A 60 9.84 10.20 6.10
C GLN A 60 8.76 9.69 5.17
N LEU A 61 7.51 9.72 5.64
CA LEU A 61 6.35 9.47 4.80
C LEU A 61 6.05 10.74 3.98
N THR A 62 5.96 10.55 2.67
CA THR A 62 5.70 11.57 1.67
C THR A 62 4.48 11.18 0.84
N ALA A 63 3.81 12.18 0.26
CA ALA A 63 2.68 11.96 -0.63
C ALA A 63 2.85 12.85 -1.87
N THR A 64 2.59 12.29 -3.05
CA THR A 64 2.77 12.96 -4.34
C THR A 64 1.61 12.66 -5.26
N SER A 65 1.17 13.66 -6.04
CA SER A 65 0.20 13.51 -7.12
C SER A 65 0.94 13.50 -8.45
N ASP A 66 0.54 12.62 -9.39
CA ASP A 66 1.06 12.65 -10.76
C ASP A 66 0.45 13.78 -11.62
N ASN A 67 -0.64 14.41 -11.16
CA ASN A 67 -1.24 15.59 -11.77
C ASN A 67 -1.86 16.53 -10.71
N GLN A 68 -1.14 17.60 -10.38
CA GLN A 68 -1.55 18.58 -9.37
C GLN A 68 -2.70 19.51 -9.83
N GLU A 69 -2.94 19.62 -11.15
CA GLU A 69 -4.07 20.40 -11.69
C GLU A 69 -5.41 19.71 -11.45
N VAL A 70 -5.39 18.39 -11.28
CA VAL A 70 -6.58 17.56 -10.98
C VAL A 70 -6.70 17.31 -9.47
N VAL A 71 -5.61 16.92 -8.81
CA VAL A 71 -5.60 16.59 -7.38
C VAL A 71 -4.40 17.20 -6.68
N ASP A 72 -4.67 18.02 -5.67
CA ASP A 72 -3.67 18.55 -4.77
C ASP A 72 -3.56 17.67 -3.51
N VAL A 73 -2.34 17.53 -2.99
CA VAL A 73 -2.04 16.68 -1.84
C VAL A 73 -1.14 17.45 -0.89
N SER A 74 -1.60 17.62 0.35
CA SER A 74 -0.85 18.33 1.39
C SER A 74 -0.77 17.51 2.67
N ARG A 75 0.29 17.71 3.44
CA ARG A 75 0.43 17.11 4.78
C ARG A 75 -0.18 18.07 5.81
N LYS A 76 -1.10 17.56 6.63
CA LYS A 76 -1.67 18.31 7.75
C LYS A 76 -0.58 18.48 8.82
N THR A 77 -0.27 19.71 9.18
CA THR A 77 0.67 20.02 10.25
C THR A 77 -0.06 19.83 11.58
N THR A 78 0.15 18.69 12.25
CA THR A 78 -0.32 18.51 13.61
C THR A 78 0.59 19.33 14.52
N GLY A 79 0.05 20.36 15.18
CA GLY A 79 0.78 21.10 16.20
C GLY A 79 1.11 20.19 17.37
N ALA A 80 2.36 20.21 17.81
CA ALA A 80 2.98 19.34 18.82
C ALA A 80 3.56 18.02 18.26
N GLY A 81 4.89 18.02 18.15
CA GLY A 81 5.68 16.86 17.77
C GLY A 81 5.66 15.78 18.83
N LEU A 82 5.10 14.62 18.49
CA LEU A 82 5.45 13.34 19.10
C LEU A 82 5.67 12.35 17.97
N SER A 83 6.83 11.70 18.01
CA SER A 83 7.51 10.98 16.94
C SER A 83 6.83 9.72 16.40
N ASN A 84 5.53 9.52 16.67
CA ASN A 84 4.75 8.36 16.21
C ASN A 84 3.26 8.69 15.95
N GLU A 85 2.85 9.96 16.01
CA GLU A 85 1.47 10.30 15.65
C GLU A 85 1.22 10.06 14.16
N SER A 86 0.05 9.49 13.86
CA SER A 86 -0.37 9.17 12.49
C SER A 86 -0.22 10.40 11.60
N ALA A 87 0.52 10.27 10.51
CA ALA A 87 0.68 11.34 9.54
C ALA A 87 -0.63 11.49 8.76
N VAL A 88 -1.25 12.66 8.84
CA VAL A 88 -2.49 12.96 8.14
C VAL A 88 -2.19 13.75 6.89
N PHE A 89 -2.76 13.31 5.77
CA PHE A 89 -2.68 13.98 4.47
C PHE A 89 -4.07 14.36 3.99
N LEU A 90 -4.15 15.49 3.31
CA LEU A 90 -5.36 16.03 2.71
C LEU A 90 -5.25 15.86 1.20
N ILE A 91 -6.21 15.15 0.62
CA ILE A 91 -6.35 14.98 -0.83
C ILE A 91 -7.51 15.85 -1.28
N LYS A 92 -7.25 16.86 -2.10
CA LYS A 92 -8.25 17.82 -2.58
C LYS A 92 -8.52 17.63 -4.07
N GLY A 93 -9.80 17.54 -4.45
CA GLY A 93 -10.21 17.63 -5.85
C GLY A 93 -10.11 19.07 -6.35
N VAL A 94 -9.25 19.33 -7.33
CA VAL A 94 -9.03 20.68 -7.89
C VAL A 94 -9.84 20.87 -9.16
N THR A 95 -9.70 19.95 -10.11
CA THR A 95 -10.38 19.97 -11.42
C THR A 95 -10.89 18.58 -11.75
N ALA A 96 -11.95 18.48 -12.55
CA ALA A 96 -12.46 17.20 -13.01
C ALA A 96 -11.40 16.43 -13.83
N GLY A 97 -11.24 15.15 -13.55
CA GLY A 97 -10.19 14.33 -14.16
C GLY A 97 -9.86 13.10 -13.32
N THR A 98 -8.76 12.42 -13.66
CA THR A 98 -8.22 11.33 -12.84
C THR A 98 -6.74 11.54 -12.61
N ALA A 99 -6.29 11.38 -11.37
CA ALA A 99 -4.89 11.47 -10.97
C ALA A 99 -4.53 10.34 -10.00
N ARG A 100 -3.26 9.97 -9.98
CA ARG A 100 -2.70 8.99 -9.04
C ARG A 100 -1.99 9.72 -7.91
N VAL A 101 -2.39 9.39 -6.69
CA VAL A 101 -1.72 9.84 -5.46
C VAL A 101 -0.91 8.69 -4.89
N VAL A 102 0.40 8.90 -4.74
CA VAL A 102 1.34 7.90 -4.24
C VAL A 102 1.89 8.35 -2.90
N PHE A 103 1.73 7.49 -1.90
CA PHE A 103 2.33 7.60 -0.58
C PHE A 103 3.55 6.70 -0.50
N ALA A 104 4.69 7.28 -0.15
CA ALA A 104 5.97 6.57 -0.11
C ALA A 104 6.80 6.98 1.11
N GLU A 105 7.53 6.02 1.66
CA GLU A 105 8.56 6.27 2.67
C GLU A 105 9.91 6.48 1.99
N LYS A 106 10.62 7.54 2.39
CA LYS A 106 11.93 7.88 1.85
C LYS A 106 12.87 8.38 2.93
N GLN A 107 14.15 8.04 2.85
CA GLN A 107 15.16 8.63 3.73
C GLN A 107 15.42 10.09 3.34
N PRO A 108 15.53 11.01 4.32
CA PRO A 108 15.93 12.39 4.03
C PRO A 108 17.25 12.43 3.25
N GLY A 109 17.31 13.23 2.19
CA GLY A 109 18.53 13.43 1.40
C GLY A 109 18.91 12.30 0.44
N THR A 110 18.10 11.22 0.34
CA THR A 110 18.27 10.23 -0.75
C THR A 110 17.55 10.68 -2.02
N ASP A 111 17.97 10.19 -3.19
CA ASP A 111 17.26 10.40 -4.45
C ASP A 111 16.30 9.24 -4.77
N GLY A 112 15.36 9.47 -5.69
CA GLY A 112 14.36 8.46 -6.10
C GLY A 112 13.00 8.57 -5.41
N SER A 113 12.08 7.67 -5.78
CA SER A 113 10.66 7.67 -5.37
C SER A 113 10.39 7.07 -3.99
N GLY A 114 11.41 6.52 -3.32
CA GLY A 114 11.24 5.82 -2.04
C GLY A 114 10.47 4.50 -2.16
N GLN A 115 10.10 3.94 -1.01
CA GLN A 115 9.26 2.73 -0.93
C GLN A 115 7.78 3.11 -0.92
N VAL A 116 7.06 2.75 -1.98
CA VAL A 116 5.61 2.97 -2.07
C VAL A 116 4.88 2.15 -1.00
N LYS A 117 4.07 2.83 -0.21
CA LYS A 117 3.22 2.25 0.85
C LYS A 117 1.76 2.14 0.43
N LYS A 118 1.26 3.16 -0.27
CA LYS A 118 -0.13 3.23 -0.68
C LYS A 118 -0.26 4.04 -1.95
N THR A 119 -1.11 3.58 -2.84
CA THR A 119 -1.46 4.30 -4.07
C THR A 119 -2.96 4.48 -4.10
N TYR A 120 -3.43 5.67 -4.46
CA TYR A 120 -4.82 5.93 -4.80
C TYR A 120 -4.94 6.36 -6.26
N VAL A 121 -5.98 5.87 -6.93
CA VAL A 121 -6.44 6.40 -8.20
C VAL A 121 -7.67 7.25 -7.91
N VAL A 122 -7.49 8.57 -7.93
CA VAL A 122 -8.51 9.54 -7.56
C VAL A 122 -9.20 10.03 -8.81
N THR A 123 -10.51 9.80 -8.91
CA THR A 123 -11.36 10.37 -9.96
C THR A 123 -12.11 11.56 -9.37
N VAL A 124 -11.92 12.73 -9.94
CA VAL A 124 -12.59 13.98 -9.58
C VAL A 124 -13.70 14.26 -10.57
N THR A 125 -14.92 14.47 -10.09
CA THR A 125 -16.08 14.85 -10.91
C THR A 125 -16.49 16.30 -10.63
N SER A 126 -17.08 16.96 -11.62
CA SER A 126 -17.79 18.23 -11.37
C SER A 126 -19.00 17.98 -10.47
N LYS A 127 -19.43 19.03 -9.75
CA LYS A 127 -20.70 19.02 -9.02
C LYS A 127 -21.88 19.14 -9.97
#